data_AF-A0A2D8CI55-F1
#
_entry.id   AF-A0A2D8CI55-F1
#
_cell.length_a   1.000
_cell.length_b   1.000
_cell.length_c   1.000
_cell.angle_alpha   90.00
_cell.angle_beta   90.00
_cell.angle_gamma   90.00
#
_symmetry.space_group_name_H-M   'P 1'
#
loop_
_entity.id
_entity.type
_entity.pdbx_description
1 polymer ?
#
loop_
_entity_poly.entity_id
_entity_poly.type
_entity_poly.pdbx_seq_one_letter_code
_entity_poly.pdbx_strand_id
1 'polypeptide(L)' 'MSNSESNTSRKCYFCQAEEGKPRILGGFIVELREVQLKNGEEVYACQSCSVHERKNLKNGEQKKKGLIKKVKAYFS' A
#
# COMPACT_ATOMS: atom_id res chain seq x y z
N MET A 1 35.09 10.97 -4.21
CA MET A 1 33.97 10.99 -5.19
C MET A 1 33.01 9.88 -4.81
N SER A 2 31.71 10.18 -4.89
CA SER A 2 30.56 9.25 -4.89
C SER A 2 29.94 8.89 -3.52
N ASN A 3 29.15 9.85 -3.04
CA ASN A 3 27.79 9.74 -2.48
C ASN A 3 27.45 8.49 -1.63
N SER A 4 27.48 8.67 -0.32
CA SER A 4 26.66 7.93 0.63
C SER A 4 25.18 8.22 0.36
N GLU A 5 24.57 7.52 -0.60
CA GLU A 5 23.11 7.44 -0.66
C GLU A 5 22.67 6.59 0.53
N SER A 6 22.33 7.25 1.63
CA SER A 6 21.55 6.68 2.72
C SER A 6 20.17 6.32 2.16
N ASN A 7 20.13 5.20 1.43
CA ASN A 7 18.93 4.65 0.84
C ASN A 7 18.16 3.99 1.98
N THR A 8 17.42 4.81 2.74
CA THR A 8 16.56 4.39 3.84
C THR A 8 15.52 3.46 3.25
N SER A 9 15.87 2.17 3.21
CA SER A 9 15.06 1.14 2.58
C SER A 9 13.77 1.06 3.38
N ARG A 10 12.68 1.59 2.82
CA ARG A 10 11.37 1.55 3.47
C ARG A 10 10.93 0.10 3.59
N LYS A 11 10.40 -0.27 4.76
CA LYS A 11 9.98 -1.64 5.08
C LYS A 11 8.50 -1.68 5.42
N CYS A 12 7.84 -2.77 5.03
CA CYS A 12 6.51 -3.09 5.49
C CYS A 12 6.55 -3.32 7.00
N TYR A 13 5.73 -2.58 7.75
CA TYR A 13 5.60 -2.71 9.19
C TYR A 13 5.26 -4.17 9.63
N PHE A 14 4.37 -4.83 8.89
CA PHE A 14 3.83 -6.14 9.26
C PHE A 14 4.74 -7.32 8.92
N CYS A 15 5.44 -7.28 7.79
CA CYS A 15 6.20 -8.42 7.30
C CYS A 15 7.67 -8.11 6.98
N GLN A 16 8.12 -6.88 7.29
CA GLN A 16 9.50 -6.41 7.10
C GLN A 16 10.03 -6.49 5.65
N ALA A 17 9.14 -6.70 4.69
CA ALA A 17 9.48 -6.71 3.27
C ALA A 17 9.95 -5.32 2.83
N GLU A 18 11.06 -5.28 2.09
CA GLU A 18 11.68 -4.05 1.62
C GLU A 18 11.07 -3.61 0.29
N GLU A 19 10.80 -2.30 0.17
CA GLU A 19 10.31 -1.70 -1.06
C GLU A 19 11.27 -1.95 -2.24
N GLY A 20 10.72 -2.23 -3.42
CA GLY A 20 11.51 -2.49 -4.62
C GLY A 20 12.13 -3.88 -4.71
N LYS A 21 12.09 -4.69 -3.64
CA LYS A 21 12.58 -6.07 -3.68
C LYS A 21 11.54 -7.05 -4.21
N PRO A 22 11.96 -8.11 -4.93
CA PRO A 22 11.05 -9.14 -5.39
C PRO A 22 10.56 -9.99 -4.21
N ARG A 23 9.26 -10.29 -4.21
CA ARG A 23 8.66 -11.24 -3.29
C ARG A 23 8.50 -12.58 -3.99
N ILE A 24 9.13 -13.61 -3.42
CA ILE A 24 9.04 -14.99 -3.93
C ILE A 24 7.58 -15.45 -3.94
N LEU A 25 6.86 -15.16 -2.86
CA LEU A 25 5.43 -15.44 -2.76
C LEU A 25 4.63 -14.41 -3.56
N GLY A 26 4.04 -14.87 -4.67
CA GLY A 26 3.18 -14.07 -5.55
C GLY A 26 3.90 -13.43 -6.73
N GLY A 27 5.24 -13.50 -6.81
CA GLY A 27 6.00 -13.10 -8.00
C GLY A 27 5.88 -11.61 -8.37
N PHE A 28 5.85 -10.71 -7.39
CA PHE A 28 5.72 -9.26 -7.60
C PHE A 28 6.79 -8.47 -6.87
N ILE A 29 7.00 -7.21 -7.30
CA ILE A 29 7.87 -6.25 -6.62
C ILE A 29 7.10 -5.59 -5.47
N VAL A 30 7.70 -5.56 -4.29
CA VAL A 30 7.08 -4.97 -3.10
C VAL A 30 6.92 -3.46 -3.30
N GLU A 31 5.68 -3.00 -3.23
CA GLU A 31 5.31 -1.58 -3.17
C GLU A 31 4.71 -1.32 -1.80
N LEU A 32 5.18 -0.26 -1.13
CA LEU A 32 4.67 0.13 0.16
C LEU A 32 3.66 1.28 0.00
N ARG A 33 2.63 1.27 0.84
CA ARG A 33 1.65 2.36 0.95
C ARG A 33 1.49 2.75 2.41
N GLU A 34 1.32 4.04 2.64
CA GLU A 34 0.99 4.56 3.96
C GLU A 34 -0.43 4.15 4.33
N VAL A 35 -0.56 3.60 5.53
CA VAL A 35 -1.82 3.18 6.11
C VAL A 35 -1.86 3.64 7.56
N GLN A 36 -3.05 4.02 8.03
CA GLN A 36 -3.24 4.39 9.43
C GLN A 36 -3.73 3.17 10.22
N LEU A 37 -3.05 2.84 11.30
CA LEU A 37 -3.46 1.84 12.27
C LEU A 37 -4.62 2.38 13.13
N LYS A 38 -5.35 1.48 13.80
CA LYS A 38 -6.46 1.86 14.70
C LYS A 38 -6.03 2.74 15.88
N ASN A 39 -4.80 2.61 16.33
CA ASN A 39 -4.20 3.47 17.36
C ASN A 39 -3.87 4.89 16.85
N GLY A 40 -4.09 5.18 15.55
CA GLY A 40 -3.81 6.46 14.92
C GLY A 40 -2.40 6.58 14.31
N GLU A 41 -1.54 5.59 14.52
CA GLU A 41 -0.18 5.56 13.99
C GLU A 41 -0.17 5.34 12.47
N GLU A 42 0.67 6.08 11.76
CA GLU A 42 0.85 5.91 10.31
C GLU A 42 2.05 5.01 10.05
N VAL A 43 1.84 3.94 9.28
CA VAL A 43 2.85 2.93 8.97
C VAL A 43 2.84 2.60 7.48
N TYR A 44 3.94 2.02 6.99
CA TYR A 44 4.01 1.51 5.63
C TYR A 44 3.57 0.03 5.58
N ALA A 45 2.66 -0.30 4.68
CA ALA A 45 2.22 -1.67 4.42
C ALA A 45 2.42 -2.05 2.95
N CYS A 46 2.92 -3.26 2.70
CA CYS A 46 2.99 -3.80 1.34
C CYS A 46 1.60 -4.14 0.79
N GLN A 47 1.51 -4.36 -0.53
CA GLN A 47 0.25 -4.67 -1.21
C GLN A 47 -0.50 -5.82 -0.53
N SER A 48 0.17 -6.92 -0.18
CA SER A 48 -0.46 -8.07 0.48
C SER A 48 -0.92 -7.78 1.92
N CYS A 49 -0.08 -7.12 2.72
CA CYS A 49 -0.39 -6.82 4.12
C CYS A 49 -1.49 -5.76 4.22
N SER A 50 -1.56 -4.80 3.30
CA SER A 50 -2.66 -3.83 3.25
C SER A 50 -4.05 -4.47 3.10
N VAL A 51 -4.12 -5.68 2.53
CA VAL A 51 -5.36 -6.44 2.36
C VAL A 51 -5.60 -7.40 3.53
N HIS A 52 -4.56 -8.11 3.99
CA HIS A 52 -4.68 -9.07 5.10
C HIS A 52 -4.93 -8.38 6.44
N GLU A 53 -4.27 -7.26 6.68
CA GLU A 53 -4.31 -6.53 7.95
C GLU A 53 -5.44 -5.51 8.02
N ARG A 54 -6.42 -5.55 7.11
CA ARG A 54 -7.57 -4.62 7.08
C ARG A 54 -8.28 -4.48 8.44
N LYS A 55 -8.27 -5.53 9.27
CA LYS A 55 -8.85 -5.50 10.63
C LYS A 55 -8.04 -4.62 11.60
N ASN A 56 -6.75 -4.44 11.37
CA ASN A 56 -5.83 -3.66 12.19
C ASN A 56 -5.64 -2.23 11.65
N LEU A 57 -5.97 -2.02 10.37
CA LEU A 57 -6.03 -0.69 9.78
C LEU A 57 -7.29 0.04 10.24
N LYS A 58 -7.16 1.33 10.48
CA LYS A 58 -8.31 2.22 10.54
C LYS A 58 -8.95 2.17 9.16
N ASN A 59 -10.28 1.99 9.10
CA ASN A 59 -11.04 2.04 7.86
C ASN A 59 -10.98 3.45 7.27
N GLY A 60 -9.82 3.86 6.77
CA GLY A 60 -9.72 4.90 5.79
C GLY A 60 -10.36 4.30 4.55
N GLU A 61 -11.61 4.69 4.29
CA GLU A 61 -12.21 4.56 2.97
C GLU A 61 -11.09 4.71 1.96
N GLN A 62 -10.76 3.62 1.27
CA GLN A 62 -10.02 3.72 0.03
C GLN A 62 -10.79 4.77 -0.75
N LYS A 63 -10.23 5.98 -0.88
CA LYS A 63 -10.81 7.03 -1.70
C LYS A 63 -10.93 6.42 -3.08
N LYS A 64 -12.09 5.83 -3.38
CA LYS A 64 -12.56 5.49 -4.72
C LYS A 64 -12.85 6.82 -5.41
N LYS A 65 -11.83 7.68 -5.54
CA LYS A 65 -11.85 8.79 -6.46
C LYS A 65 -11.71 8.19 -7.85
N GLY A 66 -12.85 7.98 -8.50
CA GLY A 66 -12.93 8.12 -9.96
C GLY A 66 -13.42 6.97 -10.81
N LEU A 67 -14.36 6.11 -10.40
CA LEU A 67 -14.91 5.09 -11.34
C LEU A 67 -16.39 4.71 -11.16
N ILE A 68 -17.22 5.61 -10.61
CA ILE A 68 -18.69 5.43 -10.60
C ILE A 68 -19.38 6.72 -11.05
N LYS A 69 -19.22 7.10 -12.32
CA LYS A 69 -20.16 8.00 -13.04
C LYS A 69 -20.05 7.79 -14.56
N LYS A 70 -20.53 6.65 -15.05
CA LYS A 70 -20.95 6.52 -16.46
C LYS A 70 -21.94 5.36 -16.60
N VAL A 71 -23.11 5.54 -15.98
CA VAL A 71 -24.33 4.79 -16.30
C VAL A 71 -25.38 5.84 -16.66
N LYS A 72 -26.11 5.62 -17.77
CA LYS A 72 -27.17 6.45 -18.38
C LYS A 72 -26.76 7.39 -19.54
N ALA A 73 -26.28 6.82 -20.65
CA ALA A 73 -26.35 7.49 -21.96
C ALA A 73 -26.66 6.52 -23.12
N TYR A 74 -27.20 5.34 -22.85
CA TYR A 74 -27.50 4.30 -23.87
C TYR A 74 -29.00 3.93 -23.94
N PHE A 75 -29.88 4.72 -23.32
CA PHE A 75 -31.33 4.56 -23.40
C PHE A 75 -32.00 5.89 -23.76
N SER A 76 -31.62 6.47 -24.90
CA SER A 76 -32.42 7.45 -25.65
C SER A 76 -32.30 7.16 -27.12
#